data_AF-A0A3D6ENB1-F1
#
_entry.id   AF-A0A3D6ENB1-F1
#
_cell.length_a   1.000
_cell.length_b   1.000
_cell.length_c   1.000
_cell.angle_alpha   90.00
_cell.angle_beta   90.00
_cell.angle_gamma   90.00
#
_symmetry.space_group_name_H-M   'P 1'
#
loop_
_entity.id
_entity.type
_entity.pdbx_description
1 polymer ?
#
loop_
_entity_poly.entity_id
_entity_poly.type
_entity_poly.pdbx_seq_one_letter_code
_entity_poly.pdbx_strand_id
1 'polypeptide(L)'
;MSLPALKDLFAKRRDRATGVWRLGLDPCRTVFLDHGDVVFAASNHPLDRLTHLLVERGKITQAQLDYAMANLNPAMSIGKNLIEMGFITQRDLLDVARAQVERVVWACMAGTSESPAFEAKELDAATVRLPFDTAAMLLSGVLNLQDRERLLEVLGPLNQVVVLEGKRHQELTLPPDLVRIPALLDGSRTLLELSRESGVEPFRLGAFVLFLREMGWARLHELPPLDRRALEMALAPPPAPPISP
;
A
#
# COMPACT_ATOMS: atom_id res chain seq x y z
N MET A 1 -8.85 4.34 -10.07
CA MET A 1 -8.42 3.13 -9.34
C MET A 1 -9.61 2.61 -8.57
N SER A 2 -9.90 1.30 -8.62
CA SER A 2 -11.05 0.66 -7.97
C SER A 2 -10.81 0.54 -6.46
N LEU A 3 -11.51 1.35 -5.67
CA LEU A 3 -11.43 1.31 -4.22
C LEU A 3 -11.86 -0.04 -3.62
N PRO A 4 -12.92 -0.73 -4.12
CA PRO A 4 -13.25 -2.08 -3.67
C PRO A 4 -12.10 -3.08 -3.86
N ALA A 5 -11.41 -3.04 -5.00
CA ALA A 5 -10.27 -3.91 -5.26
C ALA A 5 -9.11 -3.64 -4.31
N LEU A 6 -8.82 -2.36 -4.06
CA LEU A 6 -7.79 -1.96 -3.10
C LEU A 6 -8.11 -2.45 -1.68
N LYS A 7 -9.36 -2.30 -1.24
CA LYS A 7 -9.83 -2.81 0.07
C LYS A 7 -9.73 -4.34 0.18
N ASP A 8 -10.05 -5.06 -0.88
CA ASP A 8 -9.89 -6.53 -0.87
C ASP A 8 -8.41 -6.91 -0.72
N LEU A 9 -7.50 -6.22 -1.41
CA LEU A 9 -6.05 -6.46 -1.27
C LEU A 9 -5.56 -6.16 0.15
N PHE A 10 -6.04 -5.09 0.80
CA PHE A 10 -5.80 -4.83 2.23
C PHE A 10 -6.31 -5.98 3.11
N ALA A 11 -7.51 -6.50 2.83
CA ALA A 11 -8.05 -7.65 3.56
C ALA A 11 -7.14 -8.88 3.42
N LYS A 12 -6.69 -9.22 2.20
CA LYS A 12 -5.75 -10.34 1.99
C LYS A 12 -4.43 -10.17 2.75
N ARG A 13 -3.94 -8.93 2.84
CA ARG A 13 -2.76 -8.62 3.65
C ARG A 13 -3.00 -8.88 5.13
N ARG A 14 -4.09 -8.37 5.69
CA ARG A 14 -4.42 -8.56 7.12
C ARG A 14 -4.64 -10.02 7.47
N ASP A 15 -5.31 -10.75 6.60
CA ASP A 15 -5.62 -12.17 6.78
C ASP A 15 -4.40 -13.07 6.56
N ARG A 16 -3.25 -12.50 6.17
CA ARG A 16 -2.03 -13.22 5.80
C ARG A 16 -2.30 -14.30 4.74
N ALA A 17 -3.12 -13.96 3.75
CA ALA A 17 -3.55 -14.89 2.74
C ALA A 17 -2.39 -15.28 1.80
N THR A 18 -2.32 -16.57 1.46
CA THR A 18 -1.42 -17.10 0.43
C THR A 18 -2.26 -17.60 -0.74
N GLY A 19 -1.90 -17.20 -1.96
CA GLY A 19 -2.65 -17.58 -3.15
C GLY A 19 -2.53 -16.59 -4.29
N VAL A 20 -3.52 -16.64 -5.18
CA VAL A 20 -3.51 -15.87 -6.42
C VAL A 20 -4.71 -14.94 -6.47
N TRP A 21 -4.42 -13.65 -6.65
CA TRP A 21 -5.40 -12.58 -6.76
C TRP A 21 -5.45 -12.07 -8.19
N ARG A 22 -6.65 -11.99 -8.76
CA ARG A 22 -6.89 -11.56 -10.15
C ARG A 22 -8.02 -10.56 -10.18
N LEU A 23 -7.99 -9.67 -11.16
CA LEU A 23 -9.04 -8.70 -11.38
C LEU A 23 -9.14 -8.40 -12.87
N GLY A 24 -10.35 -8.52 -13.44
CA GLY A 24 -10.56 -8.46 -14.87
C GLY A 24 -10.25 -9.78 -15.58
N LEU A 25 -10.77 -9.89 -16.81
CA LEU A 25 -10.46 -11.00 -17.73
C LEU A 25 -9.42 -10.60 -18.79
N ASP A 26 -9.47 -9.36 -19.28
CA ASP A 26 -8.53 -8.82 -20.26
C ASP A 26 -8.22 -7.33 -20.00
N PRO A 27 -6.95 -6.91 -20.00
CA PRO A 27 -5.75 -7.76 -19.96
C PRO A 27 -5.71 -8.62 -18.70
N CYS A 28 -5.30 -9.89 -18.86
CA CYS A 28 -5.17 -10.83 -17.77
C CYS A 28 -3.98 -10.44 -16.89
N ARG A 29 -4.28 -10.03 -15.66
CA ARG A 29 -3.30 -9.67 -14.64
C ARG A 29 -3.48 -10.53 -13.41
N THR A 30 -2.36 -11.03 -12.91
CA THR A 30 -2.31 -11.97 -11.79
C THR A 30 -1.32 -11.46 -10.76
N VAL A 31 -1.74 -11.37 -9.51
CA VAL A 31 -0.93 -10.97 -8.36
C VAL A 31 -0.78 -12.19 -7.46
N PHE A 32 0.46 -12.50 -7.09
CA PHE A 32 0.79 -13.63 -6.23
C PHE A 32 1.02 -13.11 -4.81
N LEU A 33 0.31 -13.70 -3.85
CA LEU A 33 0.43 -13.36 -2.44
C LEU A 33 1.01 -14.53 -1.65
N ASP A 34 1.95 -14.22 -0.77
CA ASP A 34 2.52 -15.15 0.20
C ASP A 34 2.42 -14.52 1.59
N HIS A 35 1.65 -15.13 2.48
CA HIS A 35 1.38 -14.64 3.84
C HIS A 35 0.92 -13.17 3.90
N GLY A 36 0.16 -12.72 2.90
CA GLY A 36 -0.36 -11.36 2.80
C GLY A 36 0.62 -10.33 2.19
N ASP A 37 1.82 -10.74 1.82
CA ASP A 37 2.77 -9.95 1.04
C ASP A 37 2.63 -10.26 -0.45
N VAL A 38 2.63 -9.22 -1.29
CA VAL A 38 2.75 -9.37 -2.73
C VAL A 38 4.18 -9.76 -3.05
N VAL A 39 4.36 -10.96 -3.58
CA VAL A 39 5.68 -11.52 -3.91
C VAL A 39 6.02 -11.42 -5.39
N PHE A 40 5.00 -11.38 -6.25
CA PHE A 40 5.14 -11.26 -7.70
C PHE A 40 3.85 -10.82 -8.37
N ALA A 41 3.93 -10.39 -9.63
CA ALA A 41 2.77 -10.17 -10.48
C ALA A 41 3.09 -10.41 -11.96
N ALA A 42 2.11 -10.92 -12.69
CA ALA A 42 2.22 -11.22 -14.12
C ALA A 42 1.08 -10.54 -14.89
N SER A 43 1.37 -10.11 -16.12
CA SER A 43 0.41 -9.47 -17.01
C SER A 43 0.68 -9.88 -18.46
N ASN A 44 -0.38 -10.06 -19.24
CA ASN A 44 -0.27 -10.26 -20.69
C ASN A 44 -0.16 -8.92 -21.47
N HIS A 45 -0.42 -7.79 -20.82
CA HIS A 45 -0.42 -6.47 -21.45
C HIS A 45 0.99 -6.03 -21.87
N PRO A 46 1.22 -5.56 -23.12
CA PRO A 46 2.55 -5.22 -23.61
C PRO A 46 3.30 -4.18 -22.76
N LEU A 47 2.59 -3.14 -22.28
CA LEU A 47 3.18 -2.06 -21.47
C LEU A 47 3.53 -2.47 -20.03
N ASP A 48 3.05 -3.63 -19.58
CA ASP A 48 3.32 -4.18 -18.25
C ASP A 48 4.52 -5.14 -18.25
N ARG A 49 5.08 -5.43 -19.43
CA ARG A 49 6.21 -6.37 -19.57
C ARG A 49 7.49 -5.75 -19.06
N LEU A 50 8.26 -6.51 -18.30
CA LEU A 50 9.57 -6.10 -17.77
C LEU A 50 10.47 -5.44 -18.82
N THR A 51 10.55 -6.00 -20.03
CA THR A 51 11.37 -5.47 -21.14
C THR A 51 10.90 -4.10 -21.61
N HIS A 52 9.59 -3.87 -21.68
CA HIS A 52 9.04 -2.56 -21.98
C HIS A 52 9.44 -1.55 -20.91
N LEU A 53 9.34 -1.93 -19.63
CA LEU A 53 9.71 -1.07 -18.51
C LEU A 53 11.21 -0.73 -18.48
N LEU A 54 12.08 -1.65 -18.93
CA LEU A 54 13.52 -1.39 -19.05
C LEU A 54 13.79 -0.29 -20.09
N VAL A 55 13.08 -0.31 -21.22
CA VAL A 55 13.19 0.72 -22.26
C VAL A 55 12.60 2.05 -21.79
N GLU A 56 11.38 2.03 -21.25
CA GLU A 56 10.67 3.22 -20.77
C GLU A 56 11.45 3.97 -19.68
N ARG A 57 12.15 3.25 -18.80
CA ARG A 57 13.01 3.84 -17.76
C ARG A 57 14.41 4.21 -18.24
N GLY A 58 14.70 4.06 -19.54
CA GLY A 58 15.99 4.37 -20.13
C GLY A 58 17.14 3.48 -19.64
N LYS A 59 16.85 2.29 -19.10
CA LYS A 59 17.88 1.33 -18.69
C LYS A 59 18.54 0.66 -19.89
N ILE A 60 17.77 0.47 -20.96
CA ILE A 60 18.24 0.01 -22.27
C ILE A 60 17.55 0.81 -23.37
N THR A 61 18.12 0.83 -24.56
CA THR A 61 17.45 1.33 -25.77
C THR A 61 16.63 0.23 -26.43
N GLN A 62 15.69 0.60 -27.31
CA GLN A 62 14.95 -0.37 -28.12
C GLN A 62 15.90 -1.24 -28.96
N ALA A 63 16.94 -0.63 -29.55
CA ALA A 63 17.94 -1.35 -30.34
C ALA A 63 18.73 -2.38 -29.52
N GLN A 64 19.05 -2.07 -28.26
CA GLN A 64 19.69 -3.03 -27.34
C GLN A 64 18.75 -4.19 -27.00
N LEU A 65 17.47 -3.92 -26.77
CA LEU A 65 16.47 -4.96 -26.53
C LEU A 65 16.32 -5.88 -27.74
N ASP A 66 16.20 -5.31 -28.95
CA ASP A 66 16.06 -6.08 -30.19
C ASP A 66 17.30 -6.96 -30.43
N TYR A 67 18.50 -6.42 -30.21
CA TYR A 67 19.75 -7.18 -30.28
C TYR A 67 19.78 -8.33 -29.27
N ALA A 68 19.37 -8.08 -28.02
CA ALA A 68 19.34 -9.09 -26.98
C ALA A 68 18.29 -10.18 -27.24
N MET A 69 17.17 -9.85 -27.89
CA MET A 69 16.17 -10.83 -28.29
C MET A 69 16.65 -11.70 -29.46
N ALA A 70 17.32 -11.10 -30.45
CA ALA A 70 17.88 -11.82 -31.60
C ALA A 70 19.00 -12.80 -31.20
N ASN A 71 19.74 -12.47 -30.15
CA ASN A 71 20.85 -13.27 -29.61
C ASN A 71 20.47 -13.97 -28.29
N LEU A 72 19.18 -14.24 -28.05
CA LEU A 72 18.74 -14.88 -26.82
C LEU A 72 19.14 -16.35 -26.80
N ASN A 73 19.95 -16.74 -25.82
CA ASN A 73 20.20 -18.15 -25.52
C ASN A 73 18.87 -18.81 -25.07
N PRO A 74 18.38 -19.87 -25.76
CA PRO A 74 17.12 -20.53 -25.40
C PRO A 74 17.07 -21.10 -23.98
N ALA A 75 18.22 -21.37 -23.37
CA ALA A 75 18.33 -21.86 -22.00
C ALA A 75 18.27 -20.75 -20.93
N MET A 76 18.16 -19.47 -21.33
CA MET A 76 18.24 -18.33 -20.43
C MET A 76 17.03 -17.39 -20.52
N SER A 77 16.71 -16.76 -19.40
CA SER A 77 15.76 -15.64 -19.39
C SER A 77 16.34 -14.40 -20.08
N ILE A 78 15.48 -13.58 -20.68
CA ILE A 78 15.88 -12.31 -21.31
C ILE A 78 16.60 -11.37 -20.32
N GLY A 79 16.17 -11.32 -19.06
CA GLY A 79 16.82 -10.50 -18.03
C GLY A 79 18.26 -10.93 -17.76
N LYS A 80 18.52 -12.24 -17.66
CA LYS A 80 19.87 -12.79 -17.51
C LYS A 80 20.74 -12.50 -18.74
N ASN A 81 20.16 -12.63 -19.94
CA ASN A 81 20.85 -12.32 -21.19
C ASN A 81 21.29 -10.86 -21.26
N LEU A 82 20.43 -9.92 -20.86
CA LEU A 82 20.75 -8.49 -20.80
C LEU A 82 21.88 -8.17 -19.81
N ILE A 83 21.99 -8.91 -18.72
CA ILE A 83 23.10 -8.79 -17.76
C ILE A 83 24.40 -9.33 -18.36
N GLU A 84 24.38 -10.51 -19.00
CA GLU A 84 25.57 -11.11 -19.61
C GLU A 84 26.12 -10.25 -20.76
N MET A 85 25.24 -9.58 -21.52
CA MET A 85 25.62 -8.62 -22.55
C MET A 85 26.13 -7.28 -21.99
N GLY A 86 26.08 -7.07 -20.67
CA GLY A 86 26.52 -5.84 -20.01
C GLY A 86 25.60 -4.63 -20.22
N PHE A 87 24.36 -4.84 -20.70
CA PHE A 87 23.41 -3.75 -20.92
C PHE A 87 22.77 -3.26 -19.62
N ILE A 88 22.59 -4.14 -18.63
CA ILE A 88 22.05 -3.79 -17.31
C ILE A 88 22.79 -4.54 -16.21
N THR A 89 22.69 -4.04 -14.98
CA THR A 89 23.16 -4.78 -13.80
C THR A 89 22.05 -5.65 -13.19
N GLN A 90 22.41 -6.59 -12.32
CA GLN A 90 21.43 -7.34 -11.53
C GLN A 90 20.56 -6.42 -10.65
N ARG A 91 21.12 -5.32 -10.16
CA ARG A 91 20.38 -4.30 -9.39
C ARG A 91 19.34 -3.61 -10.26
N ASP A 92 19.71 -3.20 -11.48
CA ASP A 92 18.77 -2.58 -12.42
C ASP A 92 17.61 -3.52 -12.74
N LEU A 93 17.91 -4.80 -12.99
CA LEU A 93 16.90 -5.82 -13.24
C LEU A 93 15.93 -5.96 -12.06
N LEU A 94 16.46 -6.03 -10.83
CA LEU A 94 15.64 -6.14 -9.62
C LEU A 94 14.77 -4.91 -9.39
N ASP A 95 15.32 -3.71 -9.54
CA ASP A 95 14.61 -2.44 -9.35
C ASP A 95 13.47 -2.31 -10.37
N VAL A 96 13.73 -2.66 -11.63
CA VAL A 96 12.69 -2.63 -12.68
C VAL A 96 11.65 -3.75 -12.49
N ALA A 97 12.04 -4.93 -12.00
CA ALA A 97 11.11 -6.00 -11.68
C ALA A 97 10.15 -5.63 -10.55
N ARG A 98 10.64 -5.00 -9.48
CA ARG A 98 9.78 -4.46 -8.40
C ARG A 98 8.78 -3.45 -8.93
N ALA A 99 9.26 -2.52 -9.75
CA ALA A 99 8.41 -1.49 -10.31
C ALA A 99 7.44 -2.03 -11.38
N GLN A 100 7.73 -3.20 -11.95
CA GLN A 100 6.81 -3.95 -12.81
C GLN A 100 5.70 -4.60 -12.00
N VAL A 101 6.03 -5.24 -10.87
CA VAL A 101 5.02 -5.80 -9.96
C VAL A 101 4.05 -4.71 -9.50
N GLU A 102 4.59 -3.58 -9.03
CA GLU A 102 3.78 -2.43 -8.60
C GLU A 102 2.86 -1.93 -9.73
N ARG A 103 3.39 -1.77 -10.95
CA ARG A 103 2.59 -1.38 -12.12
C ARG A 103 1.45 -2.35 -12.37
N VAL A 104 1.71 -3.66 -12.38
CA VAL A 104 0.69 -4.66 -12.65
C VAL A 104 -0.40 -4.60 -11.58
N VAL A 105 -0.04 -4.51 -10.31
CA VAL A 105 -0.99 -4.39 -9.20
C VAL A 105 -1.90 -3.17 -9.38
N TRP A 106 -1.34 -2.00 -9.71
CA TRP A 106 -2.15 -0.80 -9.96
C TRP A 106 -2.99 -0.88 -11.23
N ALA A 107 -2.44 -1.47 -12.28
CA ALA A 107 -3.13 -1.65 -13.54
C ALA A 107 -4.31 -2.61 -13.41
N CYS A 108 -4.25 -3.63 -12.53
CA CYS A 108 -5.41 -4.45 -12.16
C CYS A 108 -6.59 -3.59 -11.71
N MET A 109 -6.31 -2.58 -10.88
CA MET A 109 -7.34 -1.73 -10.26
C MET A 109 -7.75 -0.55 -11.16
N ALA A 110 -7.12 -0.35 -12.32
CA ALA A 110 -7.43 0.75 -13.22
C ALA A 110 -8.65 0.40 -14.09
N GLY A 111 -9.69 1.25 -14.04
CA GLY A 111 -10.77 1.22 -15.04
C GLY A 111 -11.76 0.04 -14.96
N THR A 112 -11.77 -0.75 -13.89
CA THR A 112 -12.70 -1.89 -13.74
C THR A 112 -13.69 -1.72 -12.58
N SER A 113 -14.96 -2.04 -12.85
CA SER A 113 -16.02 -2.18 -11.85
C SER A 113 -16.18 -3.60 -11.33
N GLU A 114 -15.40 -4.55 -11.86
CA GLU A 114 -15.48 -5.95 -11.46
C GLU A 114 -14.94 -6.15 -10.04
N SER A 115 -15.44 -7.20 -9.39
CA SER A 115 -14.90 -7.64 -8.11
C SER A 115 -13.65 -8.50 -8.33
N PRO A 116 -12.63 -8.38 -7.47
CA PRO A 116 -11.47 -9.25 -7.56
C PRO A 116 -11.83 -10.69 -7.23
N ALA A 117 -11.13 -11.61 -7.89
CA ALA A 117 -11.18 -13.04 -7.62
C ALA A 117 -9.91 -13.46 -6.87
N PHE A 118 -10.08 -14.20 -5.78
CA PHE A 118 -8.97 -14.76 -5.01
C PHE A 118 -9.08 -16.28 -4.97
N GLU A 119 -7.99 -16.94 -5.36
CA GLU A 119 -7.82 -18.39 -5.31
C GLU A 119 -6.79 -18.71 -4.22
N ALA A 120 -7.27 -19.20 -3.07
CA ALA A 120 -6.41 -19.62 -1.97
C ALA A 120 -5.68 -20.91 -2.36
N LYS A 121 -4.35 -20.85 -2.42
CA LYS A 121 -3.49 -22.00 -2.71
C LYS A 121 -2.06 -21.74 -2.27
N GLU A 122 -1.31 -22.81 -2.02
CA GLU A 122 0.13 -22.69 -1.88
C GLU A 122 0.76 -22.26 -3.21
N LEU A 123 1.80 -21.44 -3.12
CA LEU A 123 2.57 -21.02 -4.28
C LEU A 123 3.67 -22.03 -4.56
N ASP A 124 3.81 -22.42 -5.83
CA ASP A 124 4.85 -23.35 -6.27
C ASP A 124 6.25 -22.88 -5.80
N ALA A 125 7.13 -23.82 -5.50
CA ALA A 125 8.52 -23.52 -5.13
C ALA A 125 9.26 -22.76 -6.24
N ALA A 126 8.87 -22.97 -7.50
CA ALA A 126 9.39 -22.25 -8.66
C ALA A 126 8.85 -20.81 -8.80
N THR A 127 7.85 -20.42 -8.00
CA THR A 127 7.30 -19.07 -8.01
C THR A 127 8.36 -18.07 -7.56
N VAL A 128 8.65 -17.11 -8.43
CA VAL A 128 9.57 -16.01 -8.14
C VAL A 128 9.03 -15.22 -6.95
N ARG A 129 9.91 -14.95 -5.97
CA ARG A 129 9.61 -14.12 -4.81
C ARG A 129 10.55 -12.93 -4.80
N LEU A 130 10.04 -11.77 -5.16
CA LEU A 130 10.82 -10.54 -5.12
C LEU A 130 10.78 -9.94 -3.71
N PRO A 131 11.90 -9.44 -3.18
CA PRO A 131 11.90 -8.67 -1.95
C PRO A 131 11.14 -7.35 -2.21
N PHE A 132 9.90 -7.27 -1.74
CA PHE A 132 8.97 -6.19 -2.06
C PHE A 132 8.24 -5.73 -0.80
N ASP A 133 8.28 -4.42 -0.51
CA ASP A 133 7.55 -3.85 0.62
C ASP A 133 6.10 -3.58 0.21
N THR A 134 5.24 -4.56 0.49
CA THR A 134 3.82 -4.47 0.18
C THR A 134 3.12 -3.36 0.97
N ALA A 135 3.58 -3.03 2.18
CA ALA A 135 2.98 -1.95 2.95
C ALA A 135 3.31 -0.58 2.33
N ALA A 136 4.57 -0.36 1.91
CA ALA A 136 4.98 0.85 1.21
C ALA A 136 4.27 1.02 -0.15
N MET A 137 4.07 -0.09 -0.88
CA MET A 137 3.26 -0.09 -2.11
C MET A 137 1.82 0.32 -1.80
N LEU A 138 1.15 -0.36 -0.88
CA LEU A 138 -0.24 -0.04 -0.51
C LEU A 138 -0.41 1.41 -0.03
N LEU A 139 0.54 1.93 0.75
CA LEU A 139 0.57 3.33 1.14
C LEU A 139 0.65 4.26 -0.08
N SER A 140 1.60 3.99 -0.98
CA SER A 140 1.77 4.76 -2.22
C SER A 140 0.50 4.71 -3.08
N GLY A 141 -0.18 3.57 -3.14
CA GLY A 141 -1.46 3.43 -3.85
C GLY A 141 -2.54 4.33 -3.28
N VAL A 142 -2.75 4.31 -1.96
CA VAL A 142 -3.77 5.13 -1.29
C VAL A 142 -3.46 6.62 -1.41
N LEU A 143 -2.20 7.03 -1.25
CA LEU A 143 -1.79 8.43 -1.36
C LEU A 143 -1.95 9.01 -2.78
N ASN A 144 -1.92 8.17 -3.82
CA ASN A 144 -2.05 8.58 -5.22
C ASN A 144 -3.48 8.44 -5.78
N LEU A 145 -4.47 8.09 -4.94
CA LEU A 145 -5.87 8.06 -5.36
C LEU A 145 -6.32 9.44 -5.85
N GLN A 146 -6.84 9.48 -7.09
CA GLN A 146 -7.33 10.71 -7.71
C GLN A 146 -8.77 11.04 -7.32
N ASP A 147 -9.56 10.01 -6.98
CA ASP A 147 -10.97 10.14 -6.62
C ASP A 147 -11.11 10.60 -5.16
N ARG A 148 -11.07 11.92 -4.97
CA ARG A 148 -11.09 12.54 -3.65
C ARG A 148 -12.42 12.32 -2.93
N GLU A 149 -13.52 12.43 -3.66
CA GLU A 149 -14.87 12.29 -3.13
C GLU A 149 -15.07 10.89 -2.55
N ARG A 150 -14.76 9.85 -3.33
CA ARG A 150 -14.92 8.47 -2.89
C ARG A 150 -14.02 8.07 -1.72
N LEU A 151 -12.81 8.64 -1.66
CA LEU A 151 -11.94 8.43 -0.50
C LEU A 151 -12.56 9.03 0.75
N LEU A 152 -13.09 10.26 0.67
CA LEU A 152 -13.75 10.92 1.81
C LEU A 152 -15.03 10.19 2.23
N GLU A 153 -15.81 9.67 1.29
CA GLU A 153 -16.97 8.82 1.57
C GLU A 153 -16.58 7.58 2.40
N VAL A 154 -15.45 6.94 2.07
CA VAL A 154 -14.97 5.75 2.76
C VAL A 154 -14.24 6.07 4.05
N LEU A 155 -13.52 7.19 4.12
CA LEU A 155 -12.84 7.65 5.32
C LEU A 155 -13.87 8.05 6.39
N GLY A 156 -14.91 8.79 5.99
CA GLY A 156 -15.85 9.45 6.89
C GLY A 156 -15.44 10.89 7.21
N PRO A 157 -16.13 11.52 8.17
CA PRO A 157 -15.92 12.93 8.50
C PRO A 157 -14.52 13.20 9.11
N LEU A 158 -13.96 14.37 8.81
CA LEU A 158 -12.61 14.76 9.25
C LEU A 158 -12.53 15.25 10.71
N ASN A 159 -13.66 15.33 11.42
CA ASN A 159 -13.69 15.60 12.85
C ASN A 159 -13.44 14.33 13.69
N GLN A 160 -13.07 13.22 13.06
CA GLN A 160 -12.74 11.98 13.75
C GLN A 160 -11.34 12.02 14.33
N VAL A 161 -11.16 11.31 15.45
CA VAL A 161 -9.90 11.07 16.14
C VAL A 161 -9.32 9.73 15.71
N VAL A 162 -8.01 9.70 15.51
CA VAL A 162 -7.26 8.50 15.12
C VAL A 162 -6.61 7.87 16.34
N VAL A 163 -6.92 6.61 16.61
CA VAL A 163 -6.31 5.83 17.69
C VAL A 163 -5.44 4.74 17.08
N LEU A 164 -4.13 4.81 17.32
CA LEU A 164 -3.19 3.81 16.84
C LEU A 164 -3.37 2.47 17.56
N GLU A 165 -3.25 1.38 16.81
CA GLU A 165 -3.28 0.01 17.30
C GLU A 165 -1.93 -0.67 17.09
N GLY A 166 -1.28 -1.02 18.20
CA GLY A 166 0.04 -1.64 18.18
C GLY A 166 1.15 -0.71 17.68
N LYS A 167 2.31 -1.29 17.35
CA LYS A 167 3.54 -0.56 16.97
C LYS A 167 4.02 -0.82 15.53
N ARG A 168 3.28 -1.60 14.74
CA ARG A 168 3.69 -2.01 13.38
C ARG A 168 3.81 -0.84 12.40
N HIS A 169 3.12 0.27 12.66
CA HIS A 169 3.26 1.50 11.88
C HIS A 169 4.69 2.07 11.88
N GLN A 170 5.56 1.67 12.83
CA GLN A 170 6.94 2.14 12.94
C GLN A 170 7.89 1.51 11.91
N GLU A 171 7.49 0.39 11.29
CA GLU A 171 8.26 -0.29 10.26
C GLU A 171 8.11 0.36 8.87
N LEU A 172 7.22 1.36 8.74
CA LEU A 172 6.94 2.02 7.48
C LEU A 172 8.05 2.99 7.08
N THR A 173 8.42 2.93 5.80
CA THR A 173 9.12 4.04 5.16
C THR A 173 8.09 5.09 4.73
N LEU A 174 8.02 6.21 5.46
CA LEU A 174 7.05 7.28 5.19
C LEU A 174 7.62 8.38 4.29
N PRO A 175 6.80 8.98 3.41
CA PRO A 175 7.15 10.22 2.73
C PRO A 175 7.52 11.34 3.71
N PRO A 176 8.46 12.25 3.36
CA PRO A 176 8.99 13.25 4.29
C PRO A 176 7.93 14.10 5.00
N ASP A 177 6.83 14.40 4.33
CA ASP A 177 5.73 15.20 4.88
C ASP A 177 4.88 14.42 5.90
N LEU A 178 4.86 13.09 5.83
CA LEU A 178 4.09 12.22 6.72
C LEU A 178 4.90 11.67 7.90
N VAL A 179 6.23 11.80 7.89
CA VAL A 179 7.11 11.24 8.94
C VAL A 179 6.72 11.69 10.35
N ARG A 180 6.25 12.93 10.51
CA ARG A 180 5.86 13.47 11.82
C ARG A 180 4.48 13.00 12.29
N ILE A 181 3.61 12.53 11.38
CA ILE A 181 2.21 12.25 11.70
C ILE A 181 2.07 11.18 12.79
N PRO A 182 2.74 10.01 12.73
CA PRO A 182 2.58 8.99 13.78
C PRO A 182 2.86 9.49 15.20
N ALA A 183 3.79 10.43 15.36
CA ALA A 183 4.12 11.02 16.67
C ALA A 183 3.02 11.98 17.20
N LEU A 184 2.18 12.50 16.31
CA LEU A 184 1.03 13.35 16.65
C LEU A 184 -0.25 12.54 16.89
N LEU A 185 -0.27 11.24 16.55
CA LEU A 185 -1.44 10.37 16.73
C LEU A 185 -1.52 9.86 18.18
N ASP A 186 -1.94 10.75 19.09
CA ASP A 186 -2.09 10.46 20.52
C ASP A 186 -3.49 9.99 20.93
N GLY A 187 -4.43 9.89 19.99
CA GLY A 187 -5.80 9.48 20.27
C GLY A 187 -6.68 10.57 20.88
N SER A 188 -6.26 11.84 20.83
CA SER A 188 -7.06 12.99 21.30
C SER A 188 -7.41 13.99 20.20
N ARG A 189 -6.55 14.13 19.19
CA ARG A 189 -6.68 15.10 18.11
C ARG A 189 -7.50 14.57 16.94
N THR A 190 -8.35 15.44 16.41
CA THR A 190 -9.12 15.19 15.18
C THR A 190 -8.23 15.28 13.94
N LEU A 191 -8.65 14.71 12.81
CA LEU A 191 -7.92 14.85 11.54
C LEU A 191 -7.76 16.32 11.12
N LEU A 192 -8.76 17.17 11.37
CA LEU A 192 -8.67 18.61 11.09
C LEU A 192 -7.60 19.31 11.95
N GLU A 193 -7.51 18.97 13.23
CA GLU A 193 -6.48 19.52 14.12
C GLU A 193 -5.08 19.04 13.73
N LEU A 194 -4.95 17.74 13.45
CA LEU A 194 -3.71 17.13 12.97
C LEU A 194 -3.23 17.77 11.68
N SER A 195 -4.13 18.05 10.73
CA SER A 195 -3.80 18.74 9.49
C SER A 195 -3.26 20.15 9.75
N ARG A 196 -3.94 20.93 10.62
CA ARG A 196 -3.50 22.28 10.99
C ARG A 196 -2.14 22.30 11.67
N GLU A 197 -1.89 21.37 12.60
CA GLU A 197 -0.65 21.31 13.38
C GLU A 197 0.54 20.78 12.56
N SER A 198 0.31 19.75 11.74
CA SER A 198 1.37 19.13 10.94
C SER A 198 1.71 19.93 9.67
N GLY A 199 0.78 20.77 9.19
CA GLY A 199 0.84 21.44 7.90
C GLY A 199 0.55 20.51 6.71
N VAL A 200 0.18 19.25 6.95
CA VAL A 200 -0.19 18.31 5.90
C VAL A 200 -1.61 18.59 5.44
N GLU A 201 -1.80 18.63 4.13
CA GLU A 201 -3.11 18.87 3.51
C GLU A 201 -4.15 17.81 3.96
N PRO A 202 -5.40 18.22 4.28
CA PRO A 202 -6.38 17.32 4.91
C PRO A 202 -6.66 16.04 4.13
N PHE A 203 -6.74 16.10 2.80
CA PHE A 203 -6.98 14.92 1.98
C PHE A 203 -5.81 13.95 2.02
N ARG A 204 -4.57 14.43 1.89
CA ARG A 204 -3.37 13.59 2.02
C ARG A 204 -3.25 12.94 3.40
N LEU A 205 -3.56 13.67 4.46
CA LEU A 205 -3.63 13.11 5.81
C LEU A 205 -4.74 12.06 5.93
N GLY A 206 -5.92 12.35 5.40
CA GLY A 206 -7.05 11.40 5.36
C GLY A 206 -6.71 10.11 4.61
N ALA A 207 -6.00 10.21 3.49
CA ALA A 207 -5.50 9.06 2.74
C ALA A 207 -4.50 8.22 3.57
N PHE A 208 -3.56 8.87 4.26
CA PHE A 208 -2.63 8.15 5.15
C PHE A 208 -3.37 7.43 6.30
N VAL A 209 -4.35 8.08 6.90
CA VAL A 209 -5.13 7.51 7.99
C VAL A 209 -6.06 6.39 7.51
N LEU A 210 -6.64 6.53 6.32
CA LEU A 210 -7.36 5.44 5.65
C LEU A 210 -6.46 4.22 5.47
N PHE A 211 -5.22 4.41 5.00
CA PHE A 211 -4.23 3.34 4.91
C PHE A 211 -4.01 2.67 6.27
N LEU A 212 -3.75 3.43 7.34
CA LEU A 212 -3.55 2.87 8.68
C LEU A 212 -4.75 2.06 9.15
N ARG A 213 -5.97 2.54 8.89
CA ARG A 213 -7.22 1.85 9.21
C ARG A 213 -7.37 0.54 8.44
N GLU A 214 -7.19 0.56 7.12
CA GLU A 214 -7.33 -0.64 6.28
C GLU A 214 -6.24 -1.69 6.57
N MET A 215 -5.08 -1.26 7.07
CA MET A 215 -4.03 -2.15 7.59
C MET A 215 -4.36 -2.75 8.97
N GLY A 216 -5.40 -2.26 9.66
CA GLY A 216 -5.73 -2.64 11.03
C GLY A 216 -4.74 -2.07 12.06
N TRP A 217 -4.10 -0.95 11.75
CA TRP A 217 -3.13 -0.27 12.62
C TRP A 217 -3.69 1.02 13.25
N ALA A 218 -4.92 1.38 12.91
CA ALA A 218 -5.63 2.47 13.54
C ALA A 218 -7.15 2.23 13.51
N ARG A 219 -7.84 2.83 14.48
CA ARG A 219 -9.30 3.02 14.47
C ARG A 219 -9.66 4.50 14.44
N LEU A 220 -10.82 4.80 13.86
CA LEU A 220 -11.39 6.14 13.78
C LEU A 220 -12.59 6.24 14.70
N HIS A 221 -12.70 7.36 15.43
CA HIS A 221 -13.80 7.64 16.36
C HIS A 221 -14.30 9.08 16.18
N GLU A 222 -15.61 9.32 16.20
CA GLU A 222 -16.20 10.67 16.00
C GLU A 222 -15.94 11.65 17.16
N LEU A 223 -15.66 11.13 18.35
CA LEU A 223 -15.24 11.89 19.52
C LEU A 223 -14.03 11.19 20.13
N PRO A 224 -13.10 11.91 20.79
CA PRO A 224 -12.01 11.28 21.52
C PRO A 224 -12.60 10.20 22.43
N PRO A 225 -12.04 8.97 22.45
CA PRO A 225 -12.54 7.93 23.33
C PRO A 225 -12.58 8.51 24.74
N LEU A 226 -13.79 8.65 25.29
CA LEU A 226 -13.97 9.18 26.64
C LEU A 226 -13.15 8.30 27.57
N ASP A 227 -12.07 8.85 28.13
CA ASP A 227 -11.38 8.19 29.23
C ASP A 227 -12.38 8.16 30.40
N ARG A 228 -12.97 6.99 30.63
CA ARG A 228 -13.97 6.80 31.68
C ARG A 228 -13.44 7.24 33.03
N ARG A 229 -12.13 7.09 33.30
CA ARG A 229 -11.53 7.56 34.56
C ARG A 229 -11.46 9.08 34.63
N ALA A 230 -11.06 9.74 33.55
CA ALA A 230 -11.05 11.21 33.51
C ALA A 230 -12.46 11.79 33.62
N LEU A 231 -13.45 11.13 33.01
CA LEU A 231 -14.86 11.50 33.12
C LEU A 231 -15.38 11.28 34.56
N GLU A 232 -15.07 10.14 35.17
CA GLU A 232 -15.43 9.83 36.57
C GLU A 232 -14.79 10.85 37.54
N MET A 233 -13.55 11.25 37.31
CA MET A 233 -12.87 12.29 38.10
C MET A 233 -13.50 13.67 37.90
N ALA A 234 -13.88 14.04 36.68
CA ALA A 234 -14.51 15.31 36.38
C ALA A 234 -15.98 15.39 36.88
N LEU A 235 -16.65 14.25 36.95
CA LEU A 235 -18.02 14.11 37.46
C LEU A 235 -18.06 13.84 38.98
N ALA A 236 -16.91 13.57 39.61
CA ALA A 236 -16.84 13.37 41.05
C ALA A 236 -17.17 14.69 41.78
N PRO A 237 -18.04 14.65 42.81
CA PRO A 237 -18.33 15.84 43.59
C PRO A 237 -17.05 16.36 44.27
N PRO A 238 -16.90 17.69 44.40
CA PRO A 238 -15.72 18.27 45.06
C PRO A 238 -15.58 17.70 46.48
N PRO A 239 -14.34 17.50 46.97
CA PRO A 239 -14.12 16.97 48.30
C PRO A 239 -14.80 17.86 49.34
N ALA A 240 -15.54 17.24 50.25
CA ALA A 240 -16.20 17.95 51.33
C ALA A 240 -15.16 18.77 52.10
N PRO A 241 -15.46 20.04 52.43
CA PRO A 241 -14.53 20.87 53.19
C PRO A 241 -14.20 20.18 54.52
N PRO A 242 -12.95 20.29 55.00
CA PRO A 242 -12.56 19.68 56.26
C PRO A 242 -13.44 20.23 57.38
N ILE A 243 -14.03 19.33 58.15
CA ILE A 243 -14.77 19.68 59.37
C ILE A 243 -13.70 20.06 60.39
N SER A 244 -13.51 21.36 60.61
CA SER A 244 -12.64 21.85 61.68
C SER A 244 -13.25 21.51 63.04
N PRO A 245 -12.46 20.97 63.98
CA PRO A 245 -12.90 20.67 65.34
C PRO A 245 -13.12 21.93 66.19
#